data_AF-A0A7X9JC79-F1
#
_entry.id   AF-A0A7X9JC79-F1
#
_cell.length_a   1.000
_cell.length_b   1.000
_cell.length_c   1.000
_cell.angle_alpha   90.00
_cell.angle_beta   90.00
_cell.angle_gamma   90.00
#
_symmetry.space_group_name_H-M   'P 1'
#
loop_
_entity.id
_entity.type
_entity.pdbx_description
1 polymer ?
#
loop_
_entity_poly.entity_id
_entity_poly.type
_entity_poly.pdbx_seq_one_letter_code
_entity_poly.pdbx_strand_id
1 'polypeptide(L)'
;MHIKIKKIHTLFVISFVLAICLGSFYCAKADSEDEISEDTQKKLEELKKKAEIYRQIVEIKEKQGESISNQLYITEANLNQVQTQIELSTRQIEEYNSQIIRLESQIKEKETLIESQKKLLAEIVRGYYEVNQGGLIMAYLSKGNIASFILTKNRIAQTGDKIRDIVNSITEIKNQLKEERDAIDKKKSEIAKKTQELKDKNSNLESLKKQREVLLVQTKSEEERYRKLLANIEEQKQQL
;
A
#
# COMPACT_ATOMS: atom_id res chain seq x y z
N MET A 1 -29.09 11.48 122.25
CA MET A 1 -29.63 10.88 121.02
C MET A 1 -29.30 11.82 119.86
N HIS A 2 -28.43 11.37 118.94
CA HIS A 2 -28.16 11.78 117.53
C HIS A 2 -28.55 13.21 117.05
N ILE A 3 -27.61 14.12 116.71
CA ILE A 3 -26.76 14.25 115.49
C ILE A 3 -27.49 14.82 114.25
N LYS A 4 -26.93 15.96 113.75
CA LYS A 4 -26.94 16.58 112.40
C LYS A 4 -28.16 17.40 111.92
N ILE A 5 -28.00 18.74 111.87
CA ILE A 5 -28.22 19.59 110.67
C ILE A 5 -27.19 20.74 110.73
N LYS A 6 -26.01 20.53 110.12
CA LYS A 6 -24.95 21.56 109.94
C LYS A 6 -24.62 21.73 108.44
N LYS A 7 -25.63 21.57 107.57
CA LYS A 7 -25.48 21.45 106.09
C LYS A 7 -26.21 22.53 105.27
N ILE A 8 -26.69 23.61 105.89
CA ILE A 8 -27.49 24.64 105.21
C ILE A 8 -26.74 25.98 104.99
N HIS A 9 -25.59 26.21 105.66
CA HIS A 9 -24.83 27.46 105.49
C HIS A 9 -23.67 27.40 104.48
N THR A 10 -23.35 26.25 103.90
CA THR A 10 -22.26 26.09 102.92
C THR A 10 -22.69 26.21 101.45
N LEU A 11 -24.00 26.36 101.17
CA LEU A 11 -24.52 26.45 99.80
C LEU A 11 -24.88 27.89 99.36
N PHE A 12 -24.81 28.87 100.27
CA PHE A 12 -25.08 30.28 99.99
C PHE A 12 -23.81 31.12 99.71
N VAL A 13 -22.62 30.53 99.86
CA VAL A 13 -21.32 31.21 99.68
C VAL A 13 -20.77 31.10 98.25
N ILE A 14 -21.42 30.32 97.36
CA ILE A 14 -20.98 30.12 95.96
C ILE A 14 -21.69 31.06 94.97
N SER A 15 -22.74 31.78 95.39
CA SER A 15 -23.47 32.72 94.50
C SER A 15 -22.99 34.18 94.58
N PHE A 16 -21.94 34.48 95.36
CA PHE A 16 -21.43 35.84 95.60
C PHE A 16 -20.09 36.13 94.90
N VAL A 17 -19.62 35.24 94.01
CA VAL A 17 -18.33 35.39 93.28
C VAL A 17 -18.52 35.93 91.84
N LEU A 18 -19.75 36.22 91.40
CA LEU A 18 -20.06 36.67 90.03
C LEU A 18 -20.14 38.20 89.86
N ALA A 19 -19.49 38.99 90.71
CA ALA A 19 -19.66 40.46 90.68
C ALA A 19 -18.39 41.31 90.73
N ILE A 20 -17.18 40.78 90.96
CA ILE A 20 -16.02 41.66 91.20
C ILE A 20 -14.73 41.08 90.58
N CYS A 21 -14.55 41.36 89.28
CA CYS A 21 -13.29 41.49 88.55
C CYS A 21 -13.64 42.26 87.26
N LEU A 22 -13.91 43.56 87.32
CA LEU A 22 -12.90 44.61 87.11
C LEU A 22 -11.91 44.28 85.99
N GLY A 23 -11.84 45.14 84.98
CA GLY A 23 -10.57 45.36 84.29
C GLY A 23 -10.64 45.62 82.79
N SER A 24 -11.07 46.83 82.45
CA SER A 24 -10.63 47.69 81.35
C SER A 24 -9.53 47.20 80.38
N PHE A 25 -9.73 47.61 79.12
CA PHE A 25 -8.72 47.92 78.10
C PHE A 25 -7.90 46.74 77.56
N TYR A 26 -8.15 46.36 76.29
CA TYR A 26 -7.16 46.48 75.22
C TYR A 26 -7.86 46.57 73.86
N CYS A 27 -7.41 47.56 73.09
CA CYS A 27 -7.60 47.70 71.65
C CYS A 27 -7.09 46.44 70.94
N ALA A 28 -7.90 45.88 70.05
CA ALA A 28 -7.42 45.07 68.95
C ALA A 28 -8.28 45.42 67.74
N LYS A 29 -7.64 45.99 66.73
CA LYS A 29 -8.22 46.25 65.42
C LYS A 29 -8.94 45.00 64.94
N ALA A 30 -10.22 45.14 64.61
CA ALA A 30 -10.78 44.40 63.51
C ALA A 30 -10.12 44.96 62.24
N ASP A 31 -9.00 44.36 61.86
CA ASP A 31 -8.49 44.41 60.49
C ASP A 31 -8.61 42.98 59.97
N SER A 32 -9.86 42.57 59.83
CA SER A 32 -10.26 41.36 59.14
C SER A 32 -10.52 41.74 57.67
N GLU A 33 -9.90 40.97 56.77
CA GLU A 33 -10.47 40.55 55.49
C GLU A 33 -10.26 41.35 54.19
N ASP A 34 -9.60 42.51 54.17
CA ASP A 34 -9.44 43.25 52.88
C ASP A 34 -8.08 43.07 52.16
N GLU A 35 -7.04 42.52 52.80
CA GLU A 35 -5.73 42.28 52.15
C GLU A 35 -5.65 40.94 51.39
N ILE A 36 -6.72 40.13 51.40
CA ILE A 36 -6.86 38.92 50.58
C ILE A 36 -7.20 39.25 49.10
N SER A 37 -7.49 40.51 48.77
CA SER A 37 -8.40 40.82 47.65
C SER A 37 -7.79 41.26 46.30
N GLU A 38 -6.48 41.52 46.16
CA GLU A 38 -5.92 41.94 44.85
C GLU A 38 -4.90 40.94 44.26
N ASP A 39 -4.01 40.37 45.07
CA ASP A 39 -3.00 39.40 44.61
C ASP A 39 -3.64 38.07 44.19
N THR A 40 -4.59 37.57 45.00
CA THR A 40 -5.40 36.39 44.70
C THR A 40 -6.19 36.58 43.40
N GLN A 41 -6.77 37.77 43.21
CA GLN A 41 -7.53 38.13 42.01
C GLN A 41 -6.63 38.14 40.75
N LYS A 42 -5.44 38.74 40.84
CA LYS A 42 -4.44 38.76 39.76
C LYS A 42 -3.99 37.35 39.40
N LYS A 43 -3.68 36.53 40.41
CA LYS A 43 -3.24 35.14 40.23
C LYS A 43 -4.33 34.27 39.61
N LEU A 44 -5.58 34.46 40.02
CA LEU A 44 -6.73 33.79 39.42
C LEU A 44 -6.89 34.16 37.94
N GLU A 45 -6.73 35.43 37.57
CA GLU A 45 -6.79 35.85 36.16
C GLU A 45 -5.63 35.30 35.33
N GLU A 46 -4.41 35.25 35.87
CA GLU A 46 -3.29 34.60 35.18
C GLU A 46 -3.54 33.11 34.92
N LEU A 47 -4.08 32.40 35.91
CA LEU A 47 -4.43 30.99 35.77
C LEU A 47 -5.57 30.78 34.78
N LYS A 48 -6.59 31.64 34.75
CA LYS A 48 -7.65 31.59 33.73
C LYS A 48 -7.09 31.79 32.33
N LYS A 49 -6.21 32.76 32.13
CA LYS A 49 -5.55 32.99 30.83
C LYS A 49 -4.72 31.78 30.41
N LYS A 50 -3.93 31.20 31.32
CA LYS A 50 -3.15 29.98 31.05
C LYS A 50 -4.05 28.78 30.71
N ALA A 51 -5.13 28.59 31.46
CA ALA A 51 -6.11 27.54 31.21
C ALA A 51 -6.72 27.68 29.81
N GLU A 52 -7.10 28.90 29.42
CA GLU A 52 -7.68 29.17 28.11
C GLU A 52 -6.67 28.89 26.98
N ILE A 53 -5.41 29.34 27.12
CA ILE A 53 -4.35 29.04 26.16
C ILE A 53 -4.15 27.52 26.03
N TYR A 54 -4.05 26.78 27.14
CA TYR A 54 -3.87 25.33 27.09
C TYR A 54 -5.09 24.62 26.49
N ARG A 55 -6.31 25.08 26.76
CA ARG A 55 -7.53 24.57 26.13
C ARG A 55 -7.50 24.74 24.61
N GLN A 56 -7.12 25.92 24.13
CA GLN A 56 -6.97 26.19 22.70
C GLN A 56 -5.89 25.32 22.05
N ILE A 57 -4.75 25.13 22.72
CA ILE A 57 -3.69 24.24 22.23
C ILE A 57 -4.18 22.80 22.13
N VAL A 58 -4.90 22.30 23.14
CA VAL A 58 -5.50 20.95 23.11
C VAL A 58 -6.45 20.82 21.91
N GLU A 59 -7.37 21.76 21.72
CA GLU A 59 -8.32 21.74 20.60
C GLU A 59 -7.61 21.74 19.22
N ILE A 60 -6.57 22.57 19.08
CA ILE A 60 -5.75 22.61 17.86
C ILE A 60 -5.07 21.26 17.64
N LYS A 61 -4.50 20.65 18.68
CA LYS A 61 -3.80 19.36 18.59
C LYS A 61 -4.75 18.19 18.31
N GLU A 62 -5.94 18.20 18.88
CA GLU A 62 -7.02 17.25 18.54
C GLU A 62 -7.35 17.32 17.05
N LYS A 63 -7.65 18.52 16.54
CA LYS A 63 -7.98 18.75 15.12
C LYS A 63 -6.82 18.38 14.19
N GLN A 64 -5.57 18.67 14.58
CA GLN A 64 -4.39 18.23 13.85
C GLN A 64 -4.31 16.70 13.80
N GLY A 65 -4.51 16.03 14.94
CA GLY A 65 -4.53 14.57 15.02
C GLY A 65 -5.58 13.94 14.11
N GLU A 66 -6.81 14.43 14.15
CA GLU A 66 -7.91 13.97 13.28
C GLU A 66 -7.57 14.15 11.79
N SER A 67 -7.02 15.30 11.42
CA SER A 67 -6.58 15.58 10.04
C SER A 67 -5.49 14.61 9.59
N ILE A 68 -4.49 14.34 10.43
CA ILE A 68 -3.42 13.38 10.13
C ILE A 68 -3.98 11.96 10.01
N SER A 69 -4.90 11.55 10.90
CA SER A 69 -5.57 10.24 10.83
C SER A 69 -6.38 10.07 9.54
N ASN A 70 -7.12 11.09 9.12
CA ASN A 70 -7.85 11.08 7.85
C ASN A 70 -6.90 10.95 6.65
N GLN A 71 -5.76 11.67 6.67
CA GLN A 71 -4.74 11.54 5.63
C GLN A 71 -4.09 10.16 5.61
N LEU A 72 -3.87 9.53 6.77
CA LEU A 72 -3.39 8.15 6.86
C LEU A 72 -4.38 7.18 6.22
N TYR A 73 -5.67 7.28 6.55
CA TYR A 73 -6.70 6.45 5.95
C TYR A 73 -6.72 6.57 4.41
N ILE A 74 -6.64 7.79 3.88
CA ILE A 74 -6.55 8.03 2.43
C ILE A 74 -5.26 7.42 1.86
N THR A 75 -4.14 7.53 2.57
CA THR A 75 -2.85 6.97 2.14
C THR A 75 -2.91 5.44 2.08
N GLU A 76 -3.53 4.80 3.05
CA GLU A 76 -3.73 3.34 3.09
C GLU A 76 -4.66 2.86 1.99
N ALA A 77 -5.76 3.56 1.74
CA ALA A 77 -6.64 3.25 0.62
C ALA A 77 -5.89 3.32 -0.72
N ASN A 78 -5.06 4.34 -0.91
CA ASN A 78 -4.22 4.48 -2.10
C ASN A 78 -3.16 3.38 -2.21
N LEU A 79 -2.53 2.98 -1.10
CA LEU A 79 -1.58 1.86 -1.06
C LEU A 79 -2.26 0.57 -1.52
N ASN A 80 -3.41 0.23 -0.93
CA ASN A 80 -4.17 -0.97 -1.30
C ASN A 80 -4.57 -0.95 -2.78
N GLN A 81 -4.99 0.20 -3.29
CA GLN A 81 -5.32 0.37 -4.70
C GLN A 81 -4.09 0.14 -5.60
N VAL A 82 -2.96 0.76 -5.29
CA VAL A 82 -1.72 0.63 -6.08
C VAL A 82 -1.21 -0.81 -6.03
N GLN A 83 -1.24 -1.47 -4.86
CA GLN A 83 -0.85 -2.87 -4.72
C GLN A 83 -1.74 -3.79 -5.57
N THR A 84 -3.06 -3.58 -5.56
CA THR A 84 -3.99 -4.33 -6.43
C THR A 84 -3.65 -4.14 -7.91
N GLN A 85 -3.32 -2.91 -8.34
CA GLN A 85 -2.91 -2.63 -9.72
C GLN A 85 -1.60 -3.32 -10.10
N ILE A 86 -0.63 -3.38 -9.17
CA ILE A 86 0.63 -4.12 -9.36
C ILE A 86 0.36 -5.62 -9.52
N GLU A 87 -0.49 -6.20 -8.67
CA GLU A 87 -0.85 -7.62 -8.74
C GLU A 87 -1.55 -7.97 -10.07
N LEU A 88 -2.52 -7.16 -10.49
CA LEU A 88 -3.19 -7.33 -11.78
C LEU A 88 -2.21 -7.25 -12.95
N SER A 89 -1.32 -6.25 -12.94
CA SER A 89 -0.32 -6.08 -13.99
C SER A 89 0.68 -7.26 -14.02
N THR A 90 1.05 -7.78 -12.85
CA THR A 90 1.94 -8.94 -12.73
C THR A 90 1.30 -10.20 -13.33
N ARG A 91 0.04 -10.48 -12.99
CA ARG A 91 -0.71 -11.60 -13.60
C ARG A 91 -0.85 -11.45 -15.10
N GLN A 92 -1.09 -10.23 -15.59
CA GLN A 92 -1.18 -9.98 -17.03
C GLN A 92 0.16 -10.23 -17.74
N ILE A 93 1.28 -9.89 -17.11
CA ILE A 93 2.62 -10.21 -17.63
C ILE A 93 2.85 -11.73 -17.67
N GLU A 94 2.45 -12.46 -16.64
CA GLU A 94 2.55 -13.93 -16.58
C GLU A 94 1.71 -14.60 -17.68
N GLU A 95 0.50 -14.11 -17.91
CA GLU A 95 -0.37 -14.57 -18.99
C GLU A 95 0.28 -14.32 -20.36
N TYR A 96 0.81 -13.12 -20.60
CA TYR A 96 1.53 -12.83 -21.85
C TYR A 96 2.79 -13.68 -22.03
N ASN A 97 3.55 -13.98 -20.97
CA ASN A 97 4.68 -14.90 -21.07
C ASN A 97 4.23 -16.31 -21.48
N SER A 98 3.12 -16.79 -20.92
CA SER A 98 2.54 -18.09 -21.27
C SER A 98 2.05 -18.13 -22.71
N GLN A 99 1.45 -17.06 -23.21
CA GLN A 99 1.06 -16.91 -24.62
C GLN A 99 2.28 -16.89 -25.55
N ILE A 100 3.34 -16.13 -25.20
CA ILE A 100 4.60 -16.09 -25.96
C ILE A 100 5.22 -17.48 -26.06
N ILE A 101 5.33 -18.24 -24.96
CA ILE A 101 5.89 -19.60 -24.96
C ILE A 101 5.09 -20.53 -25.89
N ARG A 102 3.76 -20.41 -25.89
CA ARG A 102 2.89 -21.19 -26.78
C ARG A 102 3.14 -20.85 -28.25
N LEU A 103 3.22 -19.56 -28.58
CA LEU A 103 3.51 -19.09 -29.94
C LEU A 103 4.89 -19.54 -30.40
N GLU A 104 5.90 -19.47 -29.53
CA GLU A 104 7.26 -19.95 -29.83
C GLU A 104 7.30 -21.46 -30.11
N SER A 105 6.52 -22.26 -29.37
CA SER A 105 6.36 -23.69 -29.66
C SER A 105 5.74 -23.92 -31.04
N GLN A 106 4.65 -23.21 -31.36
CA GLN A 106 3.99 -23.34 -32.66
C GLN A 106 4.90 -22.91 -33.82
N ILE A 107 5.66 -21.83 -33.65
CA ILE A 107 6.66 -21.37 -34.64
C ILE A 107 7.69 -22.49 -34.87
N LYS A 108 8.24 -23.09 -33.80
CA LYS A 108 9.21 -24.17 -33.90
C LYS A 108 8.66 -25.41 -34.60
N GLU A 109 7.39 -25.75 -34.35
CA GLU A 109 6.69 -26.82 -35.09
C GLU A 109 6.58 -26.51 -36.58
N LYS A 110 6.22 -25.27 -36.96
CA LYS A 110 6.17 -24.85 -38.37
C LYS A 110 7.54 -24.91 -39.03
N GLU A 111 8.60 -24.52 -38.33
CA GLU A 111 9.98 -24.62 -38.83
C GLU A 111 10.40 -26.06 -39.08
N THR A 112 10.09 -26.96 -38.14
CA THR A 112 10.37 -28.39 -38.26
C THR A 112 9.62 -29.00 -39.45
N LEU A 113 8.37 -28.58 -39.66
CA LEU A 113 7.56 -29.02 -40.80
C LEU A 113 8.15 -28.52 -42.13
N ILE A 114 8.56 -27.24 -42.22
CA ILE A 114 9.22 -26.68 -43.40
C ILE A 114 10.47 -27.49 -43.76
N GLU A 115 11.34 -27.78 -42.79
CA GLU A 115 12.56 -28.55 -43.03
C GLU A 115 12.27 -30.00 -43.47
N SER A 116 11.23 -30.61 -42.89
CA SER A 116 10.77 -31.95 -43.30
C SER A 116 10.26 -31.96 -44.76
N GLN A 117 9.48 -30.95 -45.16
CA GLN A 117 8.99 -30.82 -46.53
C GLN A 117 10.12 -30.58 -47.54
N LYS A 118 11.12 -29.75 -47.18
CA LYS A 118 12.33 -29.54 -47.99
C LYS A 118 13.14 -30.83 -48.17
N LYS A 119 13.34 -31.60 -47.10
CA LYS A 119 14.06 -32.87 -47.13
C LYS A 119 13.34 -33.89 -48.02
N LEU A 120 12.01 -34.00 -47.90
CA LEU A 120 11.19 -34.84 -48.76
C LEU A 120 11.36 -34.47 -50.24
N LEU A 121 11.32 -33.18 -50.58
CA LEU A 121 11.56 -32.72 -51.95
C LEU A 121 12.96 -33.11 -52.44
N ALA A 122 13.99 -32.93 -51.61
CA ALA A 122 15.36 -33.30 -51.95
C ALA A 122 15.52 -34.82 -52.21
N GLU A 123 14.85 -35.66 -51.42
CA GLU A 123 14.83 -37.11 -51.60
C GLU A 123 14.10 -37.52 -52.89
N ILE A 124 12.96 -36.91 -53.19
CA ILE A 124 12.22 -37.14 -54.45
C ILE A 124 13.07 -36.77 -55.66
N VAL A 125 13.75 -35.61 -55.62
CA VAL A 125 14.65 -35.17 -56.69
C VAL A 125 15.83 -36.11 -56.82
N ARG A 126 16.46 -36.54 -55.72
CA ARG A 126 17.59 -37.47 -55.75
C ARG A 126 17.20 -38.84 -56.32
N GLY A 127 16.11 -39.42 -55.85
CA GLY A 127 15.60 -40.70 -56.34
C GLY A 127 15.29 -40.67 -57.84
N TYR A 128 14.79 -39.54 -58.35
CA TYR A 128 14.64 -39.34 -59.80
C TYR A 128 15.98 -39.39 -60.54
N TYR A 129 17.00 -38.70 -60.05
CA TYR A 129 18.32 -38.71 -60.69
C TYR A 129 18.97 -40.10 -60.66
N GLU A 130 18.88 -40.82 -59.54
CA GLU A 130 19.45 -42.17 -59.38
C GLU A 130 18.78 -43.19 -60.33
N VAL A 131 17.45 -43.16 -60.45
CA VAL A 131 16.71 -44.06 -61.35
C VAL A 131 16.98 -43.72 -62.83
N ASN A 132 17.14 -42.44 -63.18
CA ASN A 132 17.32 -42.03 -64.57
C ASN A 132 18.77 -42.13 -65.10
N GLN A 133 19.79 -42.10 -64.24
CA GLN A 133 21.17 -42.33 -64.69
C GLN A 133 21.36 -43.75 -65.27
N GLY A 134 20.66 -44.76 -64.74
CA GLY A 134 20.61 -46.11 -65.34
C GLY A 134 19.57 -46.24 -66.48
N GLY A 135 18.45 -45.52 -66.38
CA GLY A 135 17.32 -45.60 -67.31
C GLY A 135 17.54 -44.90 -68.66
N LEU A 136 18.29 -43.79 -68.72
CA LEU A 136 18.52 -43.03 -69.95
C LEU A 136 19.35 -43.81 -70.98
N ILE A 137 20.34 -44.58 -70.53
CA ILE A 137 21.16 -45.45 -71.40
C ILE A 137 20.28 -46.58 -71.97
N MET A 138 19.45 -47.20 -71.13
CA MET A 138 18.51 -48.26 -71.54
C MET A 138 17.34 -47.74 -72.42
N ALA A 139 16.84 -46.53 -72.16
CA ALA A 139 15.75 -45.90 -72.91
C ALA A 139 16.20 -45.34 -74.26
N TYR A 140 17.47 -44.99 -74.42
CA TYR A 140 18.06 -44.67 -75.73
C TYR A 140 18.23 -45.94 -76.60
N LEU A 141 18.59 -47.06 -75.98
CA LEU A 141 18.75 -48.37 -76.63
C LEU A 141 17.41 -49.06 -76.95
N SER A 142 16.34 -48.76 -76.21
CA SER A 142 14.99 -49.28 -76.43
C SER A 142 14.12 -48.20 -77.07
N LYS A 143 13.77 -48.34 -78.36
CA LYS A 143 12.94 -47.44 -79.19
C LYS A 143 11.55 -47.05 -78.63
N GLY A 144 11.19 -47.35 -77.38
CA GLY A 144 9.83 -47.32 -76.88
C GLY A 144 9.51 -46.49 -75.62
N ASN A 145 10.44 -45.80 -74.95
CA ASN A 145 10.15 -45.31 -73.58
C ASN A 145 10.30 -43.80 -73.29
N ILE A 146 10.46 -42.96 -74.31
CA ILE A 146 10.57 -41.49 -74.13
C ILE A 146 9.30 -40.89 -73.49
N ALA A 147 8.12 -41.44 -73.81
CA ALA A 147 6.85 -40.98 -73.25
C ALA A 147 6.76 -41.19 -71.73
N SER A 148 7.25 -42.32 -71.19
CA SER A 148 7.24 -42.57 -69.74
C SER A 148 8.24 -41.69 -68.99
N PHE A 149 9.38 -41.36 -69.62
CA PHE A 149 10.35 -40.40 -69.09
C PHE A 149 9.73 -39.01 -68.95
N ILE A 150 9.03 -38.52 -69.99
CA ILE A 150 8.32 -37.23 -69.94
C ILE A 150 7.20 -37.23 -68.89
N LEU A 151 6.43 -38.33 -68.77
CA LEU A 151 5.40 -38.47 -67.74
C LEU A 151 5.99 -38.44 -66.32
N THR A 152 7.13 -39.08 -66.10
CA THR A 152 7.83 -39.12 -64.80
C THR A 152 8.38 -37.74 -64.43
N LYS A 153 9.01 -37.04 -65.38
CA LYS A 153 9.48 -35.66 -65.20
C LYS A 153 8.33 -34.73 -64.83
N ASN A 154 7.20 -34.80 -65.53
CA ASN A 154 6.02 -33.99 -65.24
C ASN A 154 5.43 -34.26 -63.86
N ARG A 155 5.41 -35.53 -63.41
CA ARG A 155 4.94 -35.88 -62.06
C ARG A 155 5.82 -35.29 -60.97
N ILE A 156 7.13 -35.29 -61.15
CA ILE A 156 8.07 -34.71 -60.16
C ILE A 156 7.96 -33.20 -60.13
N ALA A 157 7.84 -32.55 -61.29
CA ALA A 157 7.58 -31.12 -61.35
C ALA A 157 6.31 -30.75 -60.58
N GLN A 158 5.20 -31.46 -60.83
CA GLN A 158 3.93 -31.25 -60.10
C GLN A 158 4.06 -31.48 -58.59
N THR A 159 4.79 -32.51 -58.16
CA THR A 159 5.04 -32.76 -56.73
C THR A 159 5.90 -31.67 -56.11
N GLY A 160 6.93 -31.18 -56.83
CA GLY A 160 7.76 -30.06 -56.40
C GLY A 160 6.96 -28.77 -56.26
N ASP A 161 6.06 -28.50 -57.18
CA ASP A 161 5.17 -27.33 -57.12
C ASP A 161 4.23 -27.42 -55.90
N LYS A 162 3.61 -28.58 -55.66
CA LYS A 162 2.77 -28.79 -54.46
C LYS A 162 3.54 -28.63 -53.16
N ILE A 163 4.76 -29.17 -53.07
CA ILE A 163 5.61 -29.01 -51.88
C ILE A 163 5.99 -27.53 -51.68
N ARG A 164 6.30 -26.82 -52.77
CA ARG A 164 6.57 -25.37 -52.72
C ARG A 164 5.36 -24.60 -52.17
N ASP A 165 4.16 -24.90 -52.66
CA ASP A 165 2.93 -24.25 -52.20
C ASP A 165 2.68 -24.51 -50.71
N ILE A 166 2.87 -25.75 -50.25
CA ILE A 166 2.78 -26.12 -48.83
C ILE A 166 3.81 -25.36 -47.99
N VAL A 167 5.07 -25.32 -48.42
CA VAL A 167 6.14 -24.59 -47.70
C VAL A 167 5.84 -23.09 -47.65
N ASN A 168 5.34 -22.50 -48.73
CA ASN A 168 4.94 -21.09 -48.77
C ASN A 168 3.81 -20.82 -47.77
N SER A 169 2.77 -21.65 -47.76
CA SER A 169 1.65 -21.52 -46.83
C SER A 169 2.09 -21.66 -45.36
N ILE A 170 2.93 -22.65 -45.05
CA ILE A 170 3.47 -22.83 -43.68
C ILE A 170 4.34 -21.63 -43.28
N THR A 171 5.11 -21.07 -44.23
CA THR A 171 5.96 -19.90 -43.98
C THR A 171 5.12 -18.66 -43.69
N GLU A 172 4.02 -18.46 -44.41
CA GLU A 172 3.08 -17.38 -44.16
C GLU A 172 2.47 -17.49 -42.75
N ILE A 173 1.96 -18.66 -42.38
CA ILE A 173 1.42 -18.91 -41.04
C ILE A 173 2.49 -18.66 -39.97
N LYS A 174 3.73 -19.12 -40.19
CA LYS A 174 4.84 -18.87 -39.27
C LYS A 174 5.10 -17.38 -39.07
N ASN A 175 5.08 -16.60 -40.14
CA ASN A 175 5.31 -15.16 -40.07
C ASN A 175 4.18 -14.46 -39.30
N GLN A 176 2.92 -14.85 -39.51
CA GLN A 176 1.78 -14.33 -38.73
C GLN A 176 1.93 -14.62 -37.24
N LEU A 177 2.31 -15.85 -36.87
CA LEU A 177 2.58 -16.23 -35.46
C LEU A 177 3.72 -15.39 -34.86
N LYS A 178 4.77 -15.11 -35.64
CA LYS A 178 5.88 -14.26 -35.19
C LYS A 178 5.44 -12.82 -34.96
N GLU A 179 4.63 -12.27 -35.87
CA GLU A 179 4.06 -10.93 -35.72
C GLU A 179 3.18 -10.82 -34.47
N GLU A 180 2.33 -11.82 -34.21
CA GLU A 180 1.51 -11.91 -33.00
C GLU A 180 2.39 -11.97 -31.73
N ARG A 181 3.41 -12.82 -31.73
CA ARG A 181 4.37 -12.96 -30.61
C ARG A 181 5.04 -11.62 -30.33
N ASP A 182 5.55 -10.96 -31.36
CA ASP A 182 6.23 -9.67 -31.25
C ASP A 182 5.27 -8.56 -30.75
N ALA A 183 4.00 -8.58 -31.16
CA ALA A 183 2.98 -7.66 -30.67
C ALA A 183 2.65 -7.87 -29.18
N ILE A 184 2.55 -9.13 -28.73
CA ILE A 184 2.34 -9.47 -27.31
C ILE A 184 3.55 -9.06 -26.48
N ASP A 185 4.77 -9.32 -26.95
CA ASP A 185 5.98 -8.96 -26.20
C ASP A 185 6.14 -7.44 -26.03
N LYS A 186 5.77 -6.65 -27.05
CA LYS A 186 5.66 -5.18 -26.93
C LYS A 186 4.68 -4.76 -25.83
N LYS A 187 3.45 -5.30 -25.86
CA LYS A 187 2.44 -5.01 -24.82
C LYS A 187 2.93 -5.42 -23.42
N LYS A 188 3.62 -6.56 -23.31
CA LYS A 188 4.24 -7.02 -22.06
C LYS A 188 5.26 -6.02 -21.54
N SER A 189 6.14 -5.52 -22.42
CA SER A 189 7.15 -4.52 -22.06
C SER A 189 6.53 -3.22 -21.57
N GLU A 190 5.46 -2.73 -22.22
CA GLU A 190 4.74 -1.53 -21.79
C GLU A 190 4.10 -1.70 -20.40
N ILE A 191 3.48 -2.84 -20.13
CA ILE A 191 2.90 -3.13 -18.81
C ILE A 191 3.99 -3.26 -17.75
N ALA A 192 5.12 -3.89 -18.07
CA ALA A 192 6.24 -4.02 -17.15
C ALA A 192 6.79 -2.64 -16.73
N LYS A 193 6.90 -1.69 -17.67
CA LYS A 193 7.29 -0.30 -17.36
C LYS A 193 6.30 0.37 -16.42
N LYS A 194 5.00 0.32 -16.73
CA LYS A 194 3.95 0.87 -15.85
C LYS A 194 3.93 0.22 -14.47
N THR A 195 4.20 -1.09 -14.41
CA THR A 195 4.29 -1.83 -13.15
C THR A 195 5.45 -1.33 -12.29
N GLN A 196 6.58 -0.97 -12.91
CA GLN A 196 7.70 -0.39 -12.19
C GLN A 196 7.35 1.01 -11.63
N GLU A 197 6.71 1.86 -12.43
CA GLU A 197 6.23 3.17 -11.96
C GLU A 197 5.26 3.04 -10.78
N LEU A 198 4.37 2.04 -10.81
CA LEU A 198 3.47 1.74 -9.71
C LEU A 198 4.21 1.27 -8.45
N LYS A 199 5.27 0.45 -8.59
CA LYS A 199 6.11 0.03 -7.45
C LYS A 199 6.83 1.21 -6.81
N ASP A 200 7.36 2.12 -7.62
CA ASP A 200 8.02 3.33 -7.13
C ASP A 200 7.02 4.24 -6.39
N LYS A 201 5.81 4.41 -6.96
CA LYS A 201 4.70 5.10 -6.30
C LYS A 201 4.31 4.44 -4.97
N ASN A 202 4.25 3.12 -4.93
CA ASN A 202 3.92 2.37 -3.71
C ASN A 202 4.96 2.63 -2.61
N SER A 203 6.25 2.57 -2.94
CA SER A 203 7.34 2.86 -2.02
C SER A 203 7.26 4.29 -1.45
N ASN A 204 6.95 5.27 -2.31
CA ASN A 204 6.78 6.65 -1.88
C ASN A 204 5.58 6.82 -0.92
N LEU A 205 4.46 6.15 -1.20
CA LEU A 205 3.29 6.15 -0.32
C LEU A 205 3.57 5.49 1.04
N GLU A 206 4.32 4.38 1.06
CA GLU A 206 4.76 3.71 2.29
C GLU A 206 5.64 4.62 3.15
N SER A 207 6.61 5.31 2.53
CA SER A 207 7.45 6.29 3.22
C SER A 207 6.61 7.42 3.82
N LEU A 208 5.67 7.94 3.04
CA LEU A 208 4.77 9.01 3.47
C LEU A 208 3.84 8.57 4.61
N LYS A 209 3.34 7.33 4.57
CA LYS A 209 2.56 6.72 5.64
C LYS A 209 3.35 6.71 6.94
N LYS A 210 4.58 6.17 6.92
CA LYS A 210 5.46 6.09 8.10
C LYS A 210 5.74 7.47 8.71
N GLN A 211 6.03 8.47 7.87
CA GLN A 211 6.24 9.84 8.33
C GLN A 211 5.00 10.41 9.04
N ARG A 212 3.81 10.16 8.50
CA ARG A 212 2.55 10.60 9.11
C ARG A 212 2.22 9.85 10.41
N GLU A 213 2.52 8.55 10.49
CA GLU A 213 2.36 7.77 11.73
C GLU A 213 3.21 8.36 12.86
N VAL A 214 4.47 8.69 12.57
CA VAL A 214 5.36 9.36 13.55
C VAL A 214 4.80 10.72 13.97
N LEU A 215 4.35 11.53 13.01
CA LEU A 215 3.77 12.84 13.31
C LEU A 215 2.48 12.73 14.14
N LEU A 216 1.65 11.72 13.88
CA LEU A 216 0.44 11.47 14.66
C LEU A 216 0.77 11.14 16.12
N VAL A 217 1.74 10.24 16.34
CA VAL A 217 2.20 9.87 17.69
C VAL A 217 2.74 11.10 18.43
N GLN A 218 3.56 11.92 17.76
CA GLN A 218 4.07 13.16 18.35
C GLN A 218 2.94 14.13 18.70
N THR A 219 1.99 14.33 17.79
CA THR A 219 0.83 15.22 18.00
C THR A 219 -0.01 14.76 19.19
N LYS A 220 -0.29 13.46 19.31
CA LYS A 220 -1.05 12.87 20.42
C LYS A 220 -0.31 12.96 21.76
N SER A 221 1.01 12.79 21.75
CA SER A 221 1.84 12.96 22.94
C SER A 221 1.82 14.42 23.44
N GLU A 222 1.91 15.39 22.52
CA GLU A 222 1.81 16.81 22.87
C GLU A 222 0.42 17.18 23.37
N GLU A 223 -0.64 16.70 22.71
CA GLU A 223 -2.03 16.86 23.15
C GLU A 223 -2.19 16.42 24.61
N GLU A 224 -1.74 15.20 24.93
CA GLU A 224 -1.81 14.62 26.27
C GLU A 224 -1.02 15.44 27.30
N ARG A 225 0.17 15.93 26.93
CA ARG A 225 0.96 16.81 27.79
C ARG A 225 0.19 18.10 28.11
N TYR A 226 -0.43 18.75 27.13
CA TYR A 226 -1.19 19.97 27.37
C TYR A 226 -2.48 19.72 28.15
N ARG A 227 -3.13 18.57 27.97
CA ARG A 227 -4.26 18.16 28.82
C ARG A 227 -3.87 18.04 30.29
N LYS A 228 -2.71 17.44 30.58
CA LYS A 228 -2.18 17.36 31.96
C LYS A 228 -1.88 18.73 32.53
N LEU A 229 -1.26 19.62 31.75
CA LEU A 229 -1.00 21.00 32.18
C LEU A 229 -2.30 21.76 32.46
N LEU A 230 -3.32 21.60 31.60
CA LEU A 230 -4.64 22.19 31.80
C LEU A 230 -5.30 21.68 33.09
N ALA A 231 -5.29 20.36 33.32
CA ALA A 231 -5.85 19.76 34.53
C ALA A 231 -5.18 20.30 35.80
N ASN A 232 -3.85 20.40 35.82
CA ASN A 232 -3.11 20.97 36.94
C ASN A 232 -3.46 22.45 37.19
N ILE A 233 -3.65 23.24 36.13
CA ILE A 233 -4.06 24.66 36.26
C ILE A 233 -5.49 24.77 36.79
N GLU A 234 -6.41 23.92 36.33
CA GLU A 234 -7.78 23.91 36.84
C GLU A 234 -7.84 23.47 38.31
N GLU A 235 -7.01 22.52 38.73
CA GLU A 235 -6.88 22.15 40.15
C GLU A 235 -6.32 23.31 40.99
N GLN A 236 -5.27 23.99 40.53
CA GLN A 236 -4.73 25.17 41.22
C GLN A 236 -5.76 26.29 41.36
N LYS A 237 -6.63 26.48 40.37
CA LYS A 237 -7.73 27.46 40.43
C LYS A 237 -8.80 27.10 41.46
N GLN A 238 -9.01 25.82 41.75
CA GLN A 238 -9.98 25.36 42.77
C GLN A 238 -9.44 25.48 44.19
N GLN A 239 -8.11 25.51 44.35
CA GLN A 239 -7.42 25.61 45.63
C GLN A 239 -7.15 27.05 46.07
N LEU A 240 -7.37 28.04 45.19
CA LEU A 240 -7.30 29.48 45.44
C LEU A 240 -8.68 30.03 45.79
#